data_AF-A0A950KXA0-F1
#
_entry.id   AF-A0A950KXA0-F1
#
_cell.length_a   1.000
_cell.length_b   1.000
_cell.length_c   1.000
_cell.angle_alpha   90.00
_cell.angle_beta   90.00
_cell.angle_gamma   90.00
#
_symmetry.space_group_name_H-M   'P 1'
#
loop_
_entity.id
_entity.type
_entity.pdbx_description
1 polymer ?
#
loop_
_entity_poly.entity_id
_entity_poly.type
_entity_poly.pdbx_seq_one_letter_code
_entity_poly.pdbx_strand_id
1 'polypeptide(L)'
;MPTDIYFAAENVRVEVDEDPGQIAEAFTSAHGLPFRLTATEGDREVYVNPSTVAFWLSSEPQHEFEPPRGQPEQSEQPTKRREPVTDIWGQPLRRRPRG
;
A
#
# COMPACT_ATOMS: atom_id res chain seq x y z
N MET A 1 -15.11 8.04 -1.39
CA MET A 1 -14.20 7.02 -1.97
C MET A 1 -13.09 6.90 -0.97
N PRO A 2 -12.79 5.70 -0.45
CA PRO A 2 -11.80 5.59 0.62
C PRO A 2 -10.45 6.14 0.19
N THR A 3 -9.68 6.60 1.16
CA THR A 3 -8.35 7.19 0.95
C THR A 3 -7.33 6.48 1.82
N ASP A 4 -6.20 6.17 1.23
CA ASP A 4 -5.04 5.66 1.94
C ASP A 4 -4.16 6.82 2.41
N ILE A 5 -3.89 6.87 3.72
CA ILE A 5 -2.98 7.82 4.35
C ILE A 5 -1.68 7.11 4.73
N TYR A 6 -0.56 7.63 4.24
CA TYR A 6 0.78 7.11 4.49
C TYR A 6 1.53 8.03 5.44
N PHE A 7 2.04 7.46 6.54
CA PHE A 7 2.74 8.21 7.57
C PHE A 7 4.26 8.12 7.39
N ALA A 8 4.94 9.26 7.58
CA ALA A 8 6.39 9.33 7.61
C ALA A 8 6.95 8.53 8.80
N ALA A 9 8.15 7.97 8.64
CA ALA A 9 8.93 7.22 9.64
C ALA A 9 8.41 5.84 10.07
N GLU A 10 7.10 5.57 10.06
CA GLU A 10 6.54 4.40 10.77
C GLU A 10 6.11 3.22 9.85
N ASN A 11 6.20 3.33 8.51
CA ASN A 11 5.62 2.34 7.57
C ASN A 11 4.14 2.01 7.88
N VAL A 12 3.40 2.98 8.42
CA VAL A 12 1.97 2.84 8.73
C VAL A 12 1.14 3.36 7.57
N ARG A 13 0.15 2.56 7.17
CA ARG A 13 -0.92 2.92 6.23
C ARG A 13 -2.25 2.81 6.97
N VAL A 14 -3.09 3.82 6.86
CA VAL A 14 -4.46 3.81 7.37
C VAL A 14 -5.41 4.11 6.22
N GLU A 15 -6.45 3.30 6.06
CA GLU A 15 -7.53 3.54 5.12
C GLU A 15 -8.70 4.23 5.84
N VAL A 16 -9.16 5.34 5.26
CA VAL A 16 -10.24 6.17 5.81
C VAL A 16 -11.36 6.34 4.78
N ASP A 17 -12.58 6.59 5.24
CA ASP A 17 -13.76 6.71 4.38
C ASP A 17 -13.87 8.07 3.68
N GLU A 18 -13.16 9.07 4.19
CA GLU A 18 -13.09 10.40 3.59
C GLU A 18 -12.39 10.36 2.22
N ASP A 19 -12.88 11.18 1.28
CA ASP A 19 -12.24 11.33 -0.01
C ASP A 19 -10.99 12.23 0.06
N PRO A 20 -10.09 12.17 -0.95
CA PRO A 20 -8.83 12.92 -0.91
C PRO A 20 -9.02 14.44 -0.83
N GLY A 21 -10.14 14.98 -1.33
CA GLY A 21 -10.48 16.40 -1.27
C GLY A 21 -10.89 16.83 0.14
N GLN A 22 -11.73 16.03 0.80
CA GLN A 22 -12.10 16.25 2.21
C GLN A 22 -10.87 16.22 3.13
N ILE A 23 -9.93 15.30 2.88
CA ILE A 23 -8.67 15.23 3.65
C ILE A 23 -7.83 16.48 3.40
N ALA A 24 -7.74 16.97 2.16
CA ALA A 24 -7.01 18.20 1.86
C ALA A 24 -7.62 19.44 2.55
N GLU A 25 -8.95 19.53 2.60
CA GLU A 25 -9.66 20.59 3.33
C GLU A 25 -9.39 20.51 4.83
N ALA A 26 -9.50 19.32 5.43
CA ALA A 26 -9.21 19.09 6.84
C ALA A 26 -7.75 19.46 7.17
N PHE A 27 -6.80 19.04 6.34
CA PHE A 27 -5.39 19.32 6.51
C PHE A 27 -5.09 20.82 6.48
N THR A 28 -5.69 21.54 5.53
CA THR A 28 -5.49 23.00 5.38
C THR A 28 -6.13 23.76 6.54
N SER A 29 -7.31 23.33 6.99
CA SER A 29 -8.08 23.96 8.06
C SER A 29 -7.50 23.69 9.45
N ALA A 30 -6.78 22.57 9.63
CA ALA A 30 -6.23 22.18 10.91
C ALA A 30 -5.03 23.05 11.34
N HIS A 31 -4.42 23.81 10.43
CA HIS A 31 -3.27 24.70 10.72
C HIS A 31 -2.14 23.98 11.50
N GLY A 32 -1.87 22.72 11.16
CA GLY A 32 -0.85 21.89 11.81
C GLY A 32 -1.29 21.18 13.10
N LEU A 33 -2.54 21.37 13.56
CA LEU A 33 -3.10 20.63 14.68
C LEU A 33 -3.64 19.26 14.24
N PRO A 34 -3.72 18.27 15.15
CA PRO A 34 -4.38 17.02 14.84
C PRO A 34 -5.85 17.19 14.46
N PHE A 35 -6.32 16.39 13.49
CA PHE A 35 -7.71 16.38 13.04
C PHE A 35 -8.26 14.95 13.01
N ARG A 36 -9.59 14.84 13.04
CA ARG A 36 -10.31 13.56 13.10
C ARG A 36 -10.75 13.11 11.72
N LEU A 37 -10.59 11.82 11.44
CA LEU A 37 -11.07 11.08 10.27
C LEU A 37 -11.79 9.80 10.71
N THR A 38 -12.41 9.10 9.76
CA THR A 38 -13.20 7.89 9.97
C THR A 38 -12.50 6.72 9.30
N ALA A 39 -12.00 5.76 10.08
CA ALA A 39 -11.39 4.55 9.53
C ALA A 39 -12.44 3.67 8.86
N THR A 40 -12.11 3.17 7.68
CA THR A 40 -12.93 2.20 6.95
C THR A 40 -13.10 0.89 7.75
N GLU A 41 -12.07 0.48 8.50
CA GLU A 41 -12.16 -0.70 9.35
C GLU A 41 -12.88 -0.38 10.68
N GLY A 42 -14.13 -0.84 10.76
CA GLY A 42 -14.89 -0.86 12.02
C GLY A 42 -15.46 0.49 12.45
N ASP A 43 -15.57 1.46 11.54
CA ASP A 43 -16.22 2.77 11.75
C ASP A 43 -15.66 3.51 12.99
N ARG A 44 -14.33 3.45 13.14
CA ARG A 44 -13.63 4.04 14.28
C ARG A 44 -13.07 5.40 13.94
N GLU A 45 -13.05 6.29 14.92
CA GLU A 45 -12.38 7.58 14.77
C GLU A 45 -10.85 7.40 14.78
N VAL A 46 -10.17 8.06 13.83
CA VAL A 46 -8.71 8.16 13.76
C VAL A 46 -8.31 9.62 13.88
N TYR A 47 -7.34 9.90 14.75
CA TYR A 47 -6.79 11.24 14.92
C TYR A 47 -5.43 11.32 14.21
N VAL A 48 -5.37 12.17 13.18
CA VAL A 48 -4.20 12.33 12.30
C VAL A 48 -3.47 13.61 12.66
N ASN A 49 -2.16 13.50 12.88
CA ASN A 49 -1.28 14.66 13.00
C ASN A 49 -0.78 15.05 11.59
N PRO A 50 -1.06 16.26 11.08
CA PRO A 50 -0.60 16.69 9.76
C PRO A 50 0.91 16.55 9.56
N SER A 51 1.71 16.78 10.61
CA SER A 51 3.17 16.75 10.53
C SER A 51 3.77 15.34 10.36
N THR A 52 2.97 14.29 10.55
CA THR A 52 3.41 12.91 10.38
C THR A 52 2.93 12.29 9.06
N VAL A 53 2.11 12.98 8.28
CA VAL A 53 1.62 12.47 6.98
C VAL A 53 2.68 12.73 5.91
N ALA A 54 3.05 11.67 5.18
CA ALA A 54 3.94 11.76 4.03
C ALA A 54 3.15 12.12 2.76
N PHE A 55 2.10 11.35 2.46
CA PHE A 55 1.19 11.58 1.34
C PHE A 55 -0.11 10.81 1.55
N TRP A 56 -1.15 11.11 0.76
CA TRP A 56 -2.38 10.34 0.68
C TRP A 56 -2.79 10.16 -0.79
N LEU A 57 -3.53 9.09 -1.07
CA LEU A 57 -4.10 8.85 -2.39
C LEU A 57 -5.43 8.11 -2.30
N SER A 58 -6.27 8.32 -3.31
CA SER A 58 -7.53 7.61 -3.44
C SER A 58 -7.28 6.10 -3.47
N SER A 59 -7.95 5.35 -2.59
CA SER A 59 -7.91 3.90 -2.60
C SER A 59 -8.72 3.40 -3.80
N GLU A 60 -8.09 2.66 -4.71
CA GLU A 60 -8.86 1.89 -5.68
C GLU A 60 -9.68 0.83 -4.93
N PRO A 61 -10.95 0.59 -5.31
CA PRO A 61 -11.66 -0.56 -4.77
C PRO A 61 -10.82 -1.80 -5.08
N GLN A 62 -10.35 -2.49 -4.04
CA GLN A 62 -9.78 -3.81 -4.23
C GLN A 62 -10.87 -4.62 -4.93
N HIS A 63 -10.67 -4.93 -6.22
CA HIS A 63 -11.34 -6.09 -6.77
C HIS A 63 -10.93 -7.22 -5.85
N GLU A 64 -11.88 -7.73 -5.06
CA GLU A 64 -11.73 -9.03 -4.44
C GLU A 64 -11.24 -9.95 -5.56
N PHE A 65 -9.96 -10.33 -5.51
CA PHE A 65 -9.53 -11.51 -6.23
C PHE A 65 -10.32 -12.63 -5.57
N GLU A 66 -11.47 -12.97 -6.15
CA GLU A 66 -12.14 -14.21 -5.83
C GLU A 66 -11.13 -15.30 -6.20
N PRO A 67 -10.50 -15.99 -5.22
CA PRO A 67 -9.62 -17.08 -5.56
C PRO A 67 -10.48 -18.08 -6.33
N PRO A 68 -10.06 -18.58 -7.51
CA PRO A 68 -10.88 -19.48 -8.30
C PRO A 68 -11.30 -20.64 -7.40
N ARG A 69 -12.61 -20.72 -7.12
CA ARG A 69 -13.19 -21.79 -6.31
C ARG A 69 -13.01 -23.10 -7.05
N GLY A 70 -12.01 -23.85 -6.62
CA GLY A 70 -11.84 -25.27 -6.91
C GLY A 70 -10.89 -25.57 -8.05
N GLN A 71 -9.63 -25.85 -7.71
CA GLN A 71 -8.91 -26.99 -8.28
C GLN A 71 -8.17 -27.73 -7.15
N PRO A 72 -8.18 -29.07 -7.14
CA PRO A 72 -7.75 -29.89 -6.01
C PRO A 72 -6.23 -29.86 -5.84
N GLU A 73 -5.80 -30.12 -4.60
CA GLU A 73 -4.42 -30.23 -4.16
C GLU A 73 -3.49 -30.91 -5.19
N GLN A 74 -2.64 -30.12 -5.86
CA GLN A 74 -1.41 -30.62 -6.44
C GLN A 74 -0.25 -29.91 -5.77
N SER A 75 0.40 -30.66 -4.88
CA SER A 75 1.74 -30.37 -4.38
C SER A 75 2.71 -30.33 -5.56
N GLU A 76 2.97 -29.16 -6.13
CA GLU A 76 4.11 -28.98 -7.03
C GLU A 76 4.89 -27.72 -6.64
N GLN A 77 6.10 -27.95 -6.15
CA GLN A 77 7.12 -26.94 -5.86
C GLN A 77 7.25 -25.93 -7.00
N PRO A 78 7.45 -24.63 -6.74
CA PRO A 78 7.63 -23.66 -7.81
C PRO A 78 8.97 -23.89 -8.51
N THR A 79 8.97 -24.71 -9.55
CA THR A 79 10.02 -24.71 -10.59
C THR A 79 9.71 -23.60 -11.60
N LYS A 80 9.85 -22.35 -11.17
CA LYS A 80 10.04 -21.25 -12.13
C LYS A 80 11.52 -20.86 -12.15
N ARG A 81 12.13 -21.22 -13.28
CA ARG A 81 13.50 -20.92 -13.69
C ARG A 81 13.83 -19.47 -13.37
N ARG A 82 14.93 -19.24 -12.64
CA ARG A 82 15.50 -17.90 -12.41
C ARG A 82 15.91 -17.32 -13.76
N GLU A 83 15.23 -16.28 -14.21
CA GLU A 83 15.70 -15.49 -15.36
C GLU A 83 17.05 -14.84 -15.01
N PRO A 84 18.05 -14.87 -15.92
CA PRO A 84 19.31 -14.20 -15.68
C PRO A 84 19.08 -12.67 -15.65
N VAL A 85 19.41 -12.03 -14.53
CA VAL A 85 19.44 -10.56 -14.45
C VAL A 85 20.48 -10.07 -15.46
N THR A 86 20.06 -9.25 -16.42
CA THR A 86 20.93 -8.66 -17.44
C THR A 86 21.34 -7.22 -17.08
N ASP A 87 22.42 -6.73 -17.67
CA ASP A 87 22.75 -5.30 -17.66
C ASP A 87 21.85 -4.50 -18.63
N ILE A 88 22.07 -3.19 -18.70
CA ILE A 88 21.32 -2.26 -19.56
C ILE A 88 21.50 -2.51 -21.07
N TRP A 89 22.42 -3.40 -21.46
CA TRP A 89 22.68 -3.81 -22.84
C TRP A 89 22.26 -5.26 -23.11
N GLY A 90 21.57 -5.91 -22.16
CA GLY A 90 21.04 -7.27 -22.30
C GLY A 90 22.03 -8.40 -22.02
N GLN A 91 23.20 -8.11 -21.44
CA GLN A 91 24.18 -9.15 -21.10
C GLN A 91 23.95 -9.73 -19.70
N PRO A 92 23.98 -11.07 -19.51
CA PRO A 92 23.76 -11.69 -18.20
C PRO A 92 24.81 -11.29 -17.16
N LEU A 93 24.37 -10.75 -16.02
CA LEU A 93 25.23 -10.48 -14.87
C LEU A 93 25.59 -11.81 -14.20
N ARG A 94 26.79 -12.33 -14.49
CA ARG A 94 27.30 -13.55 -13.84
C ARG A 94 27.42 -13.33 -12.33
N ARG A 95 26.60 -14.03 -11.54
CA ARG A 95 26.81 -14.12 -10.09
C ARG A 95 28.10 -14.91 -9.84
N ARG A 96 29.11 -14.30 -9.21
CA ARG A 96 30.29 -15.03 -8.71
C ARG A 96 29.83 -16.12 -7.72
N PRO A 97 30.40 -17.33 -7.74
CA PRO A 97 30.13 -18.31 -6.70
C PRO A 97 30.78 -17.85 -5.40
N ARG A 98 30.03 -17.95 -4.29
CA ARG A 98 30.61 -18.05 -2.95
C ARG A 98 30.77 -19.55 -2.67
N GLY A 99 32.00 -19.98 -2.41
CA GLY A 99 32.35 -21.36 -2.04
C GLY A 99 32.87 -22.16 -3.21
#